data_AF-A0AA88AAW2-F1
#
_entry.id   AF-A0AA88AAW2-F1
#
_cell.length_a   1.000
_cell.length_b   1.000
_cell.length_c   1.000
_cell.angle_alpha   90.00
_cell.angle_beta   90.00
_cell.angle_gamma   90.00
#
_symmetry.space_group_name_H-M   'P 1'
#
loop_
_entity.id
_entity.type
_entity.pdbx_description
1 polymer ?
#
loop_
_entity_poly.entity_id
_entity_poly.type
_entity_poly.pdbx_seq_one_letter_code
_entity_poly.pdbx_strand_id
1 'polypeptide(L)'
;MATRYSQKCCEKLVDAGAISTLLKLIRSVSRSIPDQEVLKHSLSTLGNLARYPHLLEVLIDCHGSIETILWELLRNKEEIYFIASELLKKISSSRKGIDAVRKSPALLRRLHNLVEELSRKAHNEKRNVRGPITRENTDRRLREAVIILRMVTEG
;
A
#
# COMPACT_ATOMS: atom_id res chain seq x y z
N MET A 1 0.48 21.15 -6.24
CA MET A 1 1.72 21.47 -6.98
C MET A 1 2.87 21.36 -5.99
N ALA A 2 3.86 20.49 -6.22
CA ALA A 2 5.01 20.33 -5.33
C ALA A 2 6.19 21.13 -5.89
N THR A 3 6.84 21.97 -5.07
CA THR A 3 7.93 22.85 -5.52
C THR A 3 9.21 22.06 -5.73
N ARG A 4 10.19 22.58 -6.51
CA ARG A 4 11.52 21.94 -6.66
C ARG A 4 12.23 21.66 -5.33
N TYR A 5 11.95 22.45 -4.30
CA TYR A 5 12.49 22.26 -2.94
C TYR A 5 11.95 21.02 -2.23
N SER A 6 10.72 20.59 -2.55
CA SER A 6 10.13 19.38 -1.97
C SER A 6 10.89 18.10 -2.35
N GLN A 7 11.44 18.04 -3.56
CA GLN A 7 12.25 16.90 -4.00
C GLN A 7 13.58 16.83 -3.24
N LYS A 8 14.33 17.94 -3.18
CA LYS A 8 15.61 18.00 -2.45
C LYS A 8 15.45 17.63 -0.97
N CYS A 9 14.34 18.04 -0.35
CA CYS A 9 14.03 17.63 1.01
C CYS A 9 13.82 16.12 1.12
N CYS A 10 13.06 15.51 0.20
CA CYS A 10 12.85 14.06 0.17
C CYS A 10 14.16 13.30 -0.05
N GLU A 11 15.01 13.77 -0.95
CA GLU A 11 16.36 13.22 -1.18
C GLU A 11 17.17 13.25 0.13
N LYS A 12 17.20 14.39 0.83
CA LYS A 12 17.90 14.51 2.12
C LYS A 12 17.34 13.62 3.22
N LEU A 13 16.03 13.41 3.27
CA LEU A 13 15.41 12.46 4.20
C LEU A 13 15.82 11.02 3.88
N VAL A 14 15.83 10.65 2.60
CA VAL A 14 16.24 9.31 2.17
C VAL A 14 17.73 9.08 2.45
N ASP A 15 18.60 10.06 2.17
CA ASP A 15 20.03 10.04 2.51
C ASP A 15 20.24 9.83 4.02
N ALA A 16 19.38 10.41 4.85
CA ALA A 16 19.39 10.24 6.31
C ALA A 16 18.78 8.90 6.78
N GLY A 17 18.42 8.00 5.86
CA GLY A 17 17.90 6.66 6.18
C GLY A 17 16.41 6.59 6.48
N ALA A 18 15.62 7.63 6.16
CA ALA A 18 14.21 7.73 6.53
C ALA A 18 13.36 6.53 6.12
N ILE A 19 13.57 5.96 4.92
CA ILE A 19 12.81 4.79 4.44
C ILE A 19 12.93 3.61 5.43
N SER A 20 14.17 3.28 5.83
CA SER A 20 14.42 2.15 6.73
C SER A 20 13.81 2.38 8.12
N THR A 21 13.89 3.62 8.62
CA THR A 21 13.34 4.03 9.91
C THR A 21 11.82 3.97 9.90
N LEU A 22 11.17 4.49 8.86
CA LEU A 22 9.72 4.44 8.68
C LEU A 22 9.21 3.01 8.57
N LEU A 23 9.91 2.13 7.82
CA LEU A 23 9.53 0.72 7.72
C LEU A 23 9.70 -0.04 9.04
N LYS A 24 10.69 0.31 9.86
CA LYS A 24 10.81 -0.22 11.23
C LYS A 24 9.65 0.23 12.11
N LEU A 25 9.30 1.53 12.06
CA LEU A 25 8.19 2.09 12.80
C LEU A 25 6.84 1.46 12.41
N ILE A 26 6.56 1.34 11.11
CA ILE A 26 5.32 0.71 10.61
C ILE A 26 5.17 -0.73 11.12
N ARG A 27 6.27 -1.48 11.26
CA ARG A 27 6.25 -2.85 11.78
C ARG A 27 6.07 -2.92 13.29
N SER A 28 6.40 -1.85 14.03
CA SER A 28 6.33 -1.83 15.49
C SER A 28 5.00 -1.31 16.04
N VAL A 29 4.24 -0.55 15.26
CA VAL A 29 2.98 0.07 15.72
C VAL A 29 1.86 -0.95 15.94
N SER A 30 1.15 -0.81 17.06
CA SER A 30 0.02 -1.66 17.42
C SER A 30 -1.28 -1.23 16.73
N ARG A 31 -2.42 -1.77 17.18
CA ARG A 31 -3.77 -1.38 16.74
C ARG A 31 -4.42 -0.31 17.63
N SER A 32 -3.69 0.23 18.60
CA SER A 32 -4.17 1.35 19.40
C SER A 32 -4.47 2.56 18.51
N ILE A 33 -5.46 3.36 18.87
CA ILE A 33 -5.82 4.59 18.13
C ILE A 33 -4.59 5.49 17.89
N PRO A 34 -3.73 5.81 18.89
CA PRO A 34 -2.56 6.64 18.64
C PRO A 34 -1.57 5.99 17.66
N ASP A 35 -1.35 4.69 17.75
CA ASP A 35 -0.46 3.97 16.84
C ASP A 35 -0.99 3.93 15.40
N GLN A 36 -2.30 3.90 15.21
CA GLN A 36 -2.90 3.95 13.88
C GLN A 36 -2.74 5.33 13.22
N GLU A 37 -2.73 6.41 14.00
CA GLU A 37 -2.39 7.75 13.49
C GLU A 37 -0.90 7.86 13.10
N VAL A 38 0.00 7.32 13.91
CA VAL A 38 1.43 7.23 13.58
C VAL A 38 1.66 6.40 12.30
N LEU A 39 0.98 5.27 12.18
CA LEU A 39 1.00 4.42 10.99
C LEU A 39 0.55 5.17 9.74
N LYS A 40 -0.58 5.89 9.82
CA LYS A 40 -1.12 6.71 8.73
C LYS A 40 -0.10 7.73 8.24
N HIS A 41 0.51 8.48 9.15
CA HIS A 41 1.53 9.48 8.80
C HIS A 41 2.81 8.85 8.25
N SER A 42 3.20 7.68 8.78
CA SER A 42 4.38 6.95 8.29
C SER A 42 4.20 6.47 6.85
N LEU A 43 3.05 5.86 6.54
CA LEU A 43 2.72 5.42 5.18
C LEU A 43 2.55 6.61 4.22
N SER A 44 1.94 7.69 4.67
CA SER A 44 1.80 8.93 3.87
C SER A 44 3.16 9.55 3.55
N THR A 45 4.08 9.53 4.51
CA THR A 45 5.47 9.99 4.31
C THR A 45 6.17 9.12 3.27
N LEU A 46 6.09 7.79 3.38
CA LEU A 46 6.60 6.88 2.34
C LEU A 46 5.98 7.18 0.97
N GLY A 47 4.67 7.45 0.92
CA GLY A 47 3.96 7.84 -0.30
C GLY A 47 4.42 9.15 -0.93
N ASN A 48 4.88 10.11 -0.12
CA ASN A 48 5.46 11.36 -0.57
C ASN A 48 6.87 11.16 -1.13
N LEU A 49 7.71 10.35 -0.46
CA LEU A 49 9.04 9.98 -0.96
C LEU A 49 8.93 9.22 -2.30
N ALA A 50 8.05 8.22 -2.34
CA ALA A 50 7.79 7.37 -3.51
C ALA A 50 7.15 8.10 -4.70
N ARG A 51 6.85 9.40 -4.59
CA ARG A 51 6.43 10.22 -5.74
C ARG A 51 7.57 10.41 -6.75
N TYR A 52 8.82 10.40 -6.28
CA TYR A 52 9.98 10.60 -7.14
C TYR A 52 10.53 9.23 -7.59
N PRO A 53 10.66 8.97 -8.91
CA PRO A 53 11.00 7.64 -9.41
C PRO A 53 12.26 7.03 -8.81
N HIS A 54 13.35 7.80 -8.69
CA HIS A 54 14.60 7.33 -8.11
C HIS A 54 14.47 6.99 -6.60
N LEU A 55 13.63 7.70 -5.85
CA LEU A 55 13.37 7.39 -4.43
C LEU A 55 12.40 6.20 -4.27
N LEU A 56 11.47 6.02 -5.21
CA LEU A 56 10.64 4.83 -5.28
C LEU A 56 11.50 3.57 -5.47
N GLU A 57 12.54 3.64 -6.30
CA GLU A 57 13.48 2.53 -6.47
C GLU A 57 14.24 2.18 -5.19
N VAL A 58 14.66 3.19 -4.41
CA VAL A 58 15.28 2.98 -3.09
C VAL A 58 14.29 2.32 -2.11
N LEU A 59 13.01 2.72 -2.15
CA LEU A 59 11.97 2.07 -1.35
C LEU A 59 11.80 0.60 -1.75
N ILE A 60 11.76 0.29 -3.05
CA ILE A 60 11.63 -1.08 -3.56
C ILE A 60 12.81 -1.96 -3.16
N ASP A 61 14.04 -1.42 -3.21
CA ASP A 61 15.24 -2.14 -2.79
C ASP A 61 15.34 -2.36 -1.28
N CYS A 62 14.63 -1.54 -0.49
CA CYS A 62 14.66 -1.68 0.95
C CYS A 62 14.02 -3.01 1.38
N HIS A 63 14.79 -3.85 2.08
CA HIS A 63 14.38 -5.18 2.47
C HIS A 63 13.04 -5.19 3.22
N GLY A 64 12.10 -6.02 2.75
CA GLY A 64 10.78 -6.20 3.37
C GLY A 64 9.82 -5.02 3.18
N SER A 65 10.15 -4.02 2.36
CA SER A 65 9.30 -2.83 2.15
C SER A 65 7.94 -3.19 1.55
N ILE A 66 7.93 -3.90 0.43
CA ILE A 66 6.71 -4.33 -0.28
C ILE A 66 5.86 -5.21 0.61
N GLU A 67 6.51 -6.15 1.32
CA GLU A 67 5.82 -7.00 2.28
C GLU A 67 5.14 -6.15 3.36
N THR A 68 5.88 -5.25 4.01
CA THR A 68 5.36 -4.38 5.07
C THR A 68 4.12 -3.59 4.59
N ILE A 69 4.19 -3.00 3.40
CA ILE A 69 3.08 -2.21 2.85
C ILE A 69 1.89 -3.12 2.50
N LEU A 70 2.13 -4.31 1.94
CA LEU A 70 1.07 -5.28 1.68
C LEU A 70 0.38 -5.72 2.97
N TRP A 71 1.12 -5.99 4.05
CA TRP A 71 0.53 -6.33 5.34
C TRP A 71 -0.42 -5.23 5.83
N GLU A 72 -0.06 -3.96 5.64
CA GLU A 72 -0.94 -2.84 5.99
C GLU A 72 -2.18 -2.74 5.11
N LEU A 73 -2.08 -3.07 3.81
CA LEU A 73 -3.25 -3.21 2.95
C LEU A 73 -4.19 -4.32 3.47
N LEU A 74 -3.66 -5.48 3.88
CA LEU A 74 -4.46 -6.62 4.31
C LEU A 74 -5.19 -6.38 5.64
N ARG A 75 -4.54 -5.70 6.61
CA ARG A 75 -5.08 -5.54 7.97
C ARG A 75 -6.01 -4.33 8.16
N ASN A 76 -6.10 -3.44 7.18
CA ASN A 76 -6.87 -2.20 7.26
C ASN A 76 -8.12 -2.23 6.36
N LYS A 77 -9.13 -1.42 6.71
CA LYS A 77 -10.41 -1.34 5.98
C LYS A 77 -10.87 0.08 5.66
N GLU A 78 -10.18 1.08 6.20
CA GLU A 78 -10.54 2.50 6.10
C GLU A 78 -9.37 3.28 5.50
N GLU A 79 -9.16 4.54 5.89
CA GLU A 79 -8.14 5.45 5.32
C GLU A 79 -6.76 4.80 5.08
N ILE A 80 -6.22 4.08 6.07
CA ILE A 80 -4.92 3.40 5.97
C ILE A 80 -4.87 2.37 4.83
N TYR A 81 -5.99 1.68 4.54
CA TYR A 81 -6.10 0.76 3.41
C TYR A 81 -5.82 1.48 2.09
N PHE A 82 -6.44 2.65 1.90
CA PHE A 82 -6.30 3.42 0.67
C PHE A 82 -4.91 4.05 0.54
N ILE A 83 -4.29 4.46 1.64
CA ILE A 83 -2.90 4.95 1.61
C ILE A 83 -1.95 3.82 1.21
N ALA A 84 -2.12 2.62 1.79
CA ALA A 84 -1.33 1.45 1.41
C ALA A 84 -1.59 1.02 -0.04
N SER A 85 -2.84 1.08 -0.51
CA SER A 85 -3.19 0.74 -1.90
C SER A 85 -2.55 1.69 -2.90
N GLU A 86 -2.59 3.00 -2.65
CA GLU A 86 -1.92 4.00 -3.48
C GLU A 86 -0.41 3.78 -3.56
N LEU A 87 0.22 3.43 -2.43
CA LEU A 87 1.66 3.16 -2.42
C LEU A 87 2.00 1.87 -3.19
N LEU A 88 1.21 0.82 -3.04
CA LEU A 88 1.39 -0.41 -3.82
C LEU A 88 1.14 -0.20 -5.31
N LYS A 89 0.14 0.60 -5.70
CA LYS A 89 -0.08 0.97 -7.11
C LYS A 89 1.14 1.68 -7.69
N LYS A 90 1.74 2.63 -6.95
CA LYS A 90 2.99 3.30 -7.39
C LYS A 90 4.13 2.30 -7.57
N ILE A 91 4.32 1.38 -6.63
CA ILE A 91 5.33 0.31 -6.75
C ILE A 91 5.07 -0.52 -8.02
N SER A 92 3.82 -0.95 -8.21
CA SER A 92 3.38 -1.71 -9.38
C SER A 92 3.34 -0.92 -10.69
N SER A 93 3.56 0.40 -10.67
CA SER A 93 3.77 1.20 -11.89
C SER A 93 5.21 1.15 -12.40
N SER A 94 6.15 0.60 -11.61
CA SER A 94 7.55 0.44 -12.00
C SER A 94 7.85 -1.02 -12.35
N ARG A 95 8.68 -1.25 -13.39
CA ARG A 95 9.06 -2.62 -13.78
C ARG A 95 9.75 -3.35 -12.63
N LYS A 96 10.63 -2.66 -11.92
CA LYS A 96 11.32 -3.15 -10.73
C LYS A 96 10.37 -3.60 -9.63
N GLY A 97 9.30 -2.83 -9.37
CA GLY A 97 8.28 -3.18 -8.39
C GLY A 97 7.44 -4.38 -8.81
N ILE A 98 7.02 -4.44 -10.08
CA ILE A 98 6.32 -5.61 -10.64
C ILE A 98 7.17 -6.87 -10.46
N ASP A 99 8.44 -6.82 -10.88
CA ASP A 99 9.36 -7.94 -10.78
C ASP A 99 9.60 -8.35 -9.31
N ALA A 100 9.70 -7.38 -8.40
CA ALA A 100 9.87 -7.64 -6.98
C ALA A 100 8.64 -8.34 -6.35
N VAL A 101 7.42 -7.93 -6.72
CA VAL A 101 6.20 -8.62 -6.27
C VAL A 101 6.13 -10.03 -6.89
N ARG A 102 6.41 -10.17 -8.19
CA ARG A 102 6.37 -11.47 -8.90
C ARG A 102 7.38 -12.48 -8.37
N LYS A 103 8.57 -12.02 -7.96
CA LYS A 103 9.59 -12.86 -7.34
C LYS A 103 9.16 -13.44 -5.98
N SER A 104 8.07 -12.95 -5.38
CA SER A 104 7.53 -13.49 -4.14
C SER A 104 6.16 -14.14 -4.35
N PRO A 105 6.11 -15.47 -4.54
CA PRO A 105 4.84 -16.21 -4.65
C PRO A 105 3.92 -16.01 -3.44
N ALA A 106 4.50 -15.79 -2.25
CA ALA A 106 3.74 -15.55 -1.03
C ALA A 106 2.97 -14.21 -1.07
N LEU A 107 3.58 -13.14 -1.58
CA LEU A 107 2.93 -11.83 -1.72
C LEU A 107 1.82 -11.88 -2.77
N LEU A 108 2.10 -12.49 -3.92
CA LEU A 108 1.09 -12.70 -4.97
C LEU A 108 -0.12 -13.49 -4.47
N ARG A 109 0.12 -14.62 -3.79
CA ARG A 109 -0.96 -15.44 -3.23
C ARG A 109 -1.82 -14.64 -2.25
N ARG A 110 -1.21 -13.84 -1.37
CA ARG A 110 -1.95 -12.99 -0.42
C ARG A 110 -2.82 -11.96 -1.15
N LEU A 111 -2.33 -11.36 -2.23
CA LEU A 111 -3.09 -10.39 -3.02
C LEU A 111 -4.27 -11.05 -3.76
N HIS A 112 -4.06 -12.23 -4.34
CA HIS A 112 -5.14 -13.03 -4.93
C HIS A 112 -6.24 -13.36 -3.90
N ASN A 113 -5.84 -13.85 -2.72
CA ASN A 113 -6.77 -14.17 -1.64
C ASN A 113 -7.58 -12.93 -1.20
N LEU A 114 -6.95 -11.75 -1.16
CA LEU A 114 -7.62 -10.49 -0.82
C LEU A 114 -8.73 -10.17 -1.83
N VAL A 115 -8.41 -10.28 -3.13
CA VAL A 115 -9.38 -10.03 -4.22
C VAL A 115 -10.53 -11.02 -4.15
N GLU A 116 -10.25 -12.30 -3.93
CA GLU A 116 -11.27 -13.34 -3.81
C GLU A 116 -12.18 -13.11 -2.59
N GLU A 117 -11.60 -12.78 -1.42
CA GLU A 117 -12.34 -12.46 -0.21
C GLU A 117 -13.28 -11.27 -0.42
N LEU A 118 -12.76 -10.17 -0.98
CA LEU A 118 -13.54 -8.96 -1.24
C LEU A 118 -14.61 -9.19 -2.31
N SER A 119 -14.34 -10.00 -3.33
CA SER A 119 -15.31 -10.36 -4.37
C SER A 119 -16.49 -11.13 -3.79
N ARG A 120 -16.19 -12.15 -2.97
CA ARG A 120 -17.22 -12.92 -2.26
C ARG A 120 -18.02 -12.03 -1.32
N LYS A 121 -17.36 -11.11 -0.60
CA LYS A 121 -18.02 -10.17 0.31
C LYS A 121 -18.95 -9.21 -0.44
N ALA A 122 -18.48 -8.60 -1.53
CA ALA A 122 -19.28 -7.72 -2.38
C ALA A 122 -20.50 -8.44 -2.95
N HIS A 123 -20.35 -9.69 -3.40
CA HIS A 123 -21.46 -10.51 -3.90
C HIS A 123 -22.51 -10.79 -2.82
N ASN A 124 -22.07 -11.17 -1.62
CA ASN A 124 -22.98 -11.42 -0.50
C ASN A 124 -23.69 -10.14 -0.02
N GLU A 125 -23.02 -8.99 -0.09
CA GLU A 125 -23.61 -7.68 0.25
C GLU A 125 -24.64 -7.20 -0.77
N LYS A 126 -24.56 -7.63 -2.03
CA LYS A 126 -25.63 -7.40 -3.02
C LYS A 126 -26.90 -8.19 -2.72
N ARG A 127 -26.76 -9.36 -2.09
CA ARG A 127 -27.87 -10.26 -1.75
C ARG A 127 -28.53 -9.95 -0.41
N ASN A 128 -27.82 -9.28 0.50
CA ASN A 128 -28.28 -8.96 1.85
C ASN A 128 -28.70 -7.47 1.98
N VAL A 129 -29.65 -7.18 2.87
CA VAL A 129 -30.09 -5.81 3.23
C VAL A 129 -29.07 -5.11 4.15
N ARG A 130 -27.76 -5.17 3.81
CA ARG A 130 -26.75 -4.39 4.55
C ARG A 130 -26.82 -2.92 4.14
N GLY A 131 -26.44 -2.03 5.06
CA GLY A 131 -26.46 -0.59 4.82
C GLY A 131 -25.60 -0.17 3.62
N PRO A 132 -26.01 0.85 2.84
CA PRO A 132 -25.35 1.25 1.59
C PRO A 132 -23.88 1.63 1.77
N ILE A 133 -23.51 2.21 2.91
CA ILE A 133 -22.14 2.65 3.24
C ILE A 133 -21.14 1.47 3.30
N THR A 134 -21.52 0.37 3.96
CA THR A 134 -20.64 -0.80 4.08
C THR A 134 -20.38 -1.46 2.73
N ARG A 135 -21.42 -1.52 1.89
CA ARG A 135 -21.34 -2.05 0.53
C ARG A 135 -20.42 -1.18 -0.34
N GLU A 136 -20.59 0.14 -0.29
CA GLU A 136 -19.74 1.07 -1.04
C GLU A 136 -18.26 0.92 -0.64
N ASN A 137 -17.96 0.80 0.65
CA ASN A 137 -16.58 0.60 1.11
C ASN A 137 -15.98 -0.73 0.62
N THR A 138 -16.73 -1.84 0.72
CA THR A 138 -16.27 -3.15 0.19
C THR A 138 -15.99 -3.06 -1.32
N ASP A 139 -16.89 -2.45 -2.09
CA ASP A 139 -16.74 -2.29 -3.54
C ASP A 139 -15.53 -1.40 -3.89
N ARG A 140 -15.30 -0.31 -3.14
CA ARG A 140 -14.11 0.55 -3.29
C ARG A 140 -12.83 -0.23 -3.03
N ARG A 141 -12.76 -0.98 -1.92
CA ARG A 141 -11.59 -1.78 -1.57
C ARG A 141 -11.31 -2.86 -2.62
N LEU A 142 -12.37 -3.50 -3.14
CA LEU A 142 -12.25 -4.51 -4.19
C LEU A 142 -11.64 -3.93 -5.45
N ARG A 143 -12.11 -2.75 -5.90
CA ARG A 143 -11.54 -2.06 -7.06
C ARG A 143 -10.05 -1.82 -6.92
N GLU A 144 -9.61 -1.31 -5.77
CA GLU A 144 -8.20 -1.06 -5.48
C GLU A 144 -7.35 -2.34 -5.56
N ALA A 145 -7.81 -3.42 -4.91
CA ALA A 145 -7.10 -4.69 -4.89
C ALA A 145 -6.98 -5.32 -6.29
N VAL A 146 -8.06 -5.26 -7.08
CA VAL A 146 -8.08 -5.76 -8.47
C VAL A 146 -7.12 -4.97 -9.35
N ILE A 147 -7.06 -3.64 -9.21
CA ILE A 147 -6.11 -2.81 -9.96
C ILE A 147 -4.67 -3.22 -9.65
N ILE A 148 -4.30 -3.34 -8.37
CA ILE A 148 -2.95 -3.75 -7.98
C ILE A 148 -2.62 -5.13 -8.55
N LEU A 149 -3.53 -6.09 -8.40
CA LEU A 149 -3.32 -7.45 -8.90
C LEU A 149 -3.09 -7.45 -10.41
N ARG A 150 -3.96 -6.74 -11.15
CA ARG A 150 -3.87 -6.60 -12.60
C ARG A 150 -2.54 -6.00 -13.05
N MET A 151 -2.10 -4.91 -12.40
CA MET A 151 -0.81 -4.28 -12.70
C MET A 151 0.36 -5.26 -12.53
N VAL A 152 0.30 -6.11 -11.50
CA VAL A 152 1.36 -7.10 -11.25
C VAL A 152 1.23 -8.32 -12.15
N THR A 153 0.04 -8.75 -12.57
CA THR A 153 -0.11 -9.94 -13.41
C THR A 153 0.06 -9.64 -14.90
N GLU A 154 -0.31 -8.44 -15.35
CA GLU A 154 -0.31 -8.05 -16.77
C GLU A 154 0.85 -7.12 -17.18
N GLY A 155 1.58 -6.52 -16.22
CA GLY A 155 2.67 -5.55 -16.49
C GLY A 155 4.07 -6.11 -16.76
#